data_AF-A0A1S1QZ14-F1
#
_entry.id   AF-A0A1S1QZ14-F1
#
_cell.length_a   1.000
_cell.length_b   1.000
_cell.length_c   1.000
_cell.angle_alpha   90.00
_cell.angle_beta   90.00
_cell.angle_gamma   90.00
#
_symmetry.space_group_name_H-M   'P 1'
#
loop_
_entity.id
_entity.type
_entity.pdbx_description
1 polymer ?
#
loop_
_entity_poly.entity_id
_entity_poly.type
_entity_poly.pdbx_seq_one_letter_code
_entity_poly.pdbx_strand_id
1 'polypeptide(L)'
;MTLSKRASWFLVAVGVWTWAIWPNFLRNVWKDDRSWDDGPTGFFTVHLVLTVASLAIGSVVGWLGIRGARAGSPGAPNDAALSDQLISSGR
;
A
#
# COMPACT_ATOMS: atom_id res chain seq x y z
N MET A 1 -15.31 13.16 2.86
CA MET A 1 -15.72 11.80 2.46
C MET A 1 -14.83 10.81 3.17
N THR A 2 -15.38 9.94 4.02
CA THR A 2 -14.60 8.93 4.76
C THR A 2 -14.37 7.70 3.88
N LEU A 3 -13.13 7.23 3.80
CA LEU A 3 -12.78 6.06 3.02
C LEU A 3 -13.27 4.80 3.76
N SER A 4 -14.00 3.90 3.09
CA SER A 4 -14.48 2.67 3.74
C SER A 4 -13.30 1.80 4.20
N LYS A 5 -13.46 1.01 5.27
CA LYS A 5 -12.42 0.08 5.78
C LYS A 5 -11.89 -0.85 4.68
N ARG A 6 -12.77 -1.31 3.77
CA ARG A 6 -12.41 -2.15 2.63
C ARG A 6 -11.54 -1.41 1.63
N ALA A 7 -11.89 -0.16 1.30
CA ALA A 7 -11.11 0.67 0.41
C ALA A 7 -9.72 1.01 0.99
N SER A 8 -9.61 1.26 2.30
CA SER A 8 -8.30 1.45 2.95
C SER A 8 -7.39 0.23 2.82
N TRP A 9 -7.90 -0.97 3.12
CA TRP A 9 -7.13 -2.21 2.96
C TRP A 9 -6.74 -2.48 1.51
N PHE A 10 -7.61 -2.14 0.56
CA PHE A 10 -7.29 -2.20 -0.86
C PHE A 10 -6.10 -1.28 -1.21
N LEU A 11 -6.07 -0.04 -0.71
CA LEU A 11 -4.93 0.87 -0.94
C LEU A 11 -3.63 0.33 -0.34
N VAL A 12 -3.68 -0.27 0.85
CA VAL A 12 -2.51 -0.92 1.46
C VAL A 12 -2.02 -2.08 0.60
N ALA A 13 -2.93 -2.95 0.15
CA ALA A 13 -2.59 -4.09 -0.70
C ALA A 13 -1.96 -3.63 -2.03
N VAL A 14 -2.50 -2.57 -2.66
CA VAL A 14 -1.93 -1.97 -3.87
C VAL A 14 -0.52 -1.43 -3.62
N GLY A 15 -0.29 -0.75 -2.50
CA GLY A 15 1.03 -0.26 -2.11
C GLY A 15 2.05 -1.39 -1.93
N VAL A 16 1.66 -2.45 -1.21
CA VAL A 16 2.50 -3.64 -1.01
C VAL A 16 2.80 -4.36 -2.33
N TRP A 17 1.78 -4.53 -3.19
CA TRP A 17 1.94 -5.13 -4.51
C TRP A 17 2.92 -4.34 -5.38
N THR A 18 2.82 -3.01 -5.36
CA THR A 18 3.75 -2.12 -6.06
C THR A 18 5.18 -2.35 -5.57
N TRP A 19 5.39 -2.43 -4.26
CA TRP A 19 6.69 -2.76 -3.68
C TRP A 19 7.20 -4.17 -4.00
N ALA A 20 6.33 -5.13 -4.28
CA ALA A 20 6.73 -6.47 -4.68
C ALA A 20 7.18 -6.54 -6.15
N ILE A 21 6.53 -5.79 -7.05
CA ILE A 21 6.80 -5.85 -8.49
C ILE A 21 8.02 -5.03 -8.88
N TRP A 22 8.07 -3.75 -8.48
CA TRP A 22 9.00 -2.78 -9.05
C TRP A 22 10.49 -3.06 -8.73
N PRO A 23 10.89 -3.45 -7.50
CA PRO A 23 12.28 -3.80 -7.22
C PRO A 23 12.75 -5.04 -8.00
N ASN A 24 11.86 -6.02 -8.19
CA ASN A 24 12.15 -7.20 -9.00
C ASN A 24 12.29 -6.84 -10.49
N PHE A 25 11.42 -5.97 -10.99
CA PHE A 25 11.53 -5.43 -12.34
C PHE A 25 12.86 -4.68 -12.55
N LEU A 26 13.23 -3.78 -11.63
CA LEU A 26 14.50 -3.05 -11.72
C LEU A 26 15.71 -3.97 -11.66
N ARG A 27 15.66 -5.02 -10.83
CA ARG A 27 16.71 -6.05 -10.80
C ARG A 27 16.85 -6.78 -12.14
N ASN A 28 15.73 -7.05 -12.82
CA ASN A 28 15.77 -7.69 -14.14
C ASN A 28 16.33 -6.74 -15.19
N VAL A 29 15.92 -5.47 -15.18
CA VAL A 29 16.48 -4.43 -16.07
C VAL A 29 17.97 -4.26 -15.84
N TRP A 30 18.42 -4.20 -14.59
CA TRP A 30 19.85 -4.09 -14.26
C TRP A 30 20.68 -5.23 -14.88
N LYS A 31 20.11 -6.44 -14.98
CA LYS A 31 20.78 -7.61 -15.57
C LYS A 31 20.68 -7.70 -17.10
N ASP A 32 19.92 -6.81 -17.73
CA ASP A 32 19.79 -6.76 -19.19
C ASP A 32 21.04 -6.10 -19.79
N ASP A 33 21.64 -6.72 -20.82
CA ASP A 33 22.84 -6.20 -21.48
C ASP A 33 22.63 -4.78 -22.04
N ARG A 34 21.41 -4.42 -22.43
CA ARG A 34 21.07 -3.08 -22.95
C ARG A 34 21.16 -1.98 -21.89
N SER A 35 21.26 -2.33 -20.61
CA SER A 35 21.37 -1.38 -19.51
C SER A 35 22.75 -0.76 -19.39
N TRP A 36 23.77 -1.39 -20.00
CA TRP A 36 25.17 -1.02 -19.83
C TRP A 36 25.88 -0.93 -21.17
N ASP A 37 26.51 0.22 -21.43
CA ASP A 37 27.39 0.47 -22.58
C ASP A 37 28.37 1.58 -22.20
N ASP A 38 29.57 1.21 -21.75
CA ASP A 38 30.57 2.09 -21.10
C ASP A 38 30.02 2.96 -19.94
N GLY A 39 28.85 2.58 -19.41
CA GLY A 39 28.11 3.33 -18.40
C GLY A 39 26.60 3.00 -18.44
N PRO A 40 25.79 3.62 -17.56
CA PRO A 40 24.35 3.44 -17.56
C PRO A 40 23.75 4.03 -18.85
N THR A 41 23.05 3.20 -19.60
CA THR A 41 22.40 3.64 -20.84
C THR A 41 21.11 4.42 -20.57
N GLY A 42 20.57 5.06 -21.61
CA GLY A 42 19.23 5.66 -21.56
C GLY A 42 18.14 4.63 -21.22
N PHE A 43 18.30 3.38 -21.69
CA PHE A 43 17.38 2.29 -21.35
C PHE A 43 17.35 2.05 -19.83
N PHE A 44 18.50 1.89 -19.19
CA PHE A 44 18.55 1.72 -17.74
C PHE A 44 18.02 2.94 -17.00
N THR A 45 18.45 4.13 -17.39
CA THR A 45 18.12 5.38 -16.71
C THR A 45 16.62 5.65 -16.69
N VAL A 46 15.92 5.48 -17.82
CA VAL A 46 14.47 5.68 -17.90
C VAL A 46 13.74 4.69 -16.98
N HIS A 47 14.12 3.42 -17.00
CA HIS A 47 13.49 2.40 -16.15
C HIS A 47 13.76 2.62 -14.66
N LEU A 48 14.96 3.10 -14.31
CA LEU A 48 15.28 3.48 -12.94
C LEU A 48 14.38 4.62 -12.47
N VAL A 49 14.26 5.70 -13.25
CA VAL A 49 13.39 6.84 -12.92
C VAL A 49 11.93 6.41 -12.79
N LEU A 50 11.43 5.62 -13.75
CA LEU A 50 10.06 5.06 -13.71
C LEU A 50 9.83 4.21 -12.47
N THR A 51 10.80 3.39 -12.09
CA THR A 51 10.73 2.55 -10.89
C THR A 51 10.67 3.40 -9.62
N VAL A 52 11.55 4.39 -9.48
CA VAL A 52 11.58 5.26 -8.30
C VAL A 52 10.29 6.08 -8.19
N ALA A 53 9.82 6.68 -9.28
CA ALA A 53 8.56 7.41 -9.29
C ALA A 53 7.37 6.52 -8.90
N SER A 54 7.31 5.30 -9.45
CA SER A 54 6.24 4.36 -9.15
C SER A 54 6.27 3.88 -7.70
N LEU A 55 7.45 3.63 -7.13
CA LEU A 55 7.61 3.29 -5.72
C LEU A 55 7.19 4.44 -4.80
N ALA A 56 7.52 5.68 -5.15
CA ALA A 56 7.08 6.86 -4.41
C ALA A 56 5.54 6.96 -4.39
N ILE A 57 4.90 6.82 -5.56
CA ILE A 57 3.44 6.82 -5.67
C ILE A 57 2.82 5.68 -4.86
N GLY A 58 3.33 4.44 -5.01
CA GLY A 58 2.84 3.28 -4.25
C GLY A 58 2.99 3.44 -2.75
N SER A 59 4.06 4.09 -2.29
CA SER A 59 4.29 4.39 -0.88
C SER A 59 3.29 5.41 -0.33
N VAL A 60 3.01 6.48 -1.09
CA VAL A 60 1.98 7.46 -0.73
C VAL A 60 0.59 6.80 -0.66
N VAL A 61 0.25 5.97 -1.66
CA VAL A 61 -1.02 5.22 -1.69
C VAL A 61 -1.14 4.28 -0.50
N GLY A 62 -0.11 3.48 -0.22
CA GLY A 62 -0.08 2.59 0.94
C GLY A 62 -0.20 3.34 2.26
N TRP A 63 0.48 4.48 2.39
CA TRP A 63 0.40 5.34 3.58
C TRP A 63 -0.99 5.93 3.78
N LEU A 64 -1.65 6.39 2.71
CA LEU A 64 -3.05 6.85 2.76
C LEU A 64 -3.99 5.71 3.16
N GLY A 65 -3.76 4.49 2.68
CA GLY A 65 -4.49 3.29 3.11
C GLY A 65 -4.34 3.02 4.60
N ILE A 66 -3.10 3.07 5.13
CA ILE A 66 -2.83 2.90 6.57
C ILE A 66 -3.53 4.01 7.37
N ARG A 67 -3.47 5.26 6.91
CA ARG A 67 -4.12 6.40 7.57
C ARG A 67 -5.64 6.21 7.61
N GLY A 68 -6.26 5.83 6.50
CA GLY A 68 -7.70 5.58 6.43
C GLY A 68 -8.15 4.40 7.28
N ALA A 69 -7.34 3.33 7.36
CA ALA A 69 -7.62 2.19 8.22
C ALA A 69 -7.60 2.58 9.71
N ARG A 70 -6.68 3.46 10.11
CA ARG A 70 -6.55 3.96 11.49
C ARG A 70 -7.63 4.98 11.86
N ALA A 71 -8.05 5.83 10.92
CA ALA A 71 -9.12 6.80 11.13
C ALA A 71 -10.52 6.15 11.26
N GLY A 72 -10.68 4.93 10.76
CA GLY A 72 -11.92 4.14 10.88
C GLY A 72 -12.06 3.30 12.16
N SER A 73 -11.18 3.47 13.16
CA SER A 73 -11.30 2.78 14.46
C SER A 73 -11.78 3.73 15.56
N PRO A 74 -13.11 3.88 15.68
CA PRO A 74 -13.75 3.72 16.99
C PRO A 74 -14.95 2.75 16.92
N GLY A 75 -15.03 1.79 17.86
CA GLY A 75 -16.26 1.07 18.23
C GLY A 75 -16.72 -0.06 17.31
N ALA A 76 -16.41 -1.33 17.65
CA ALA A 76 -17.11 -2.52 17.14
C ALA A 76 -16.82 -3.82 17.94
N PRO A 77 -16.19 -3.76 19.14
CA PRO A 77 -16.36 -4.84 20.12
C PRO A 77 -17.23 -4.41 21.31
N ASN A 78 -17.18 -3.13 21.70
CA ASN A 78 -17.85 -2.63 22.89
C ASN A 78 -19.36 -2.51 22.74
N ASP A 79 -19.89 -2.20 21.54
CA ASP A 79 -21.33 -1.98 21.37
C ASP A 79 -22.13 -3.30 21.43
N ALA A 80 -21.56 -4.38 20.91
CA ALA A 80 -22.12 -5.72 21.03
C ALA A 80 -22.07 -6.22 22.49
N ALA A 81 -20.95 -5.98 23.18
CA ALA A 81 -20.79 -6.34 24.60
C ALA A 81 -21.67 -5.50 25.54
N LEU A 82 -21.88 -4.21 25.26
CA LEU A 82 -22.78 -3.33 26.02
C LEU A 82 -24.25 -3.70 25.80
N SER A 83 -24.60 -4.12 24.58
CA SER A 83 -25.95 -4.59 24.25
C SER A 83 -26.30 -5.85 25.03
N ASP A 84 -25.39 -6.82 25.12
CA ASP A 84 -25.59 -8.04 25.93
C ASP A 84 -25.66 -7.75 27.44
N GLN A 85 -24.85 -6.82 27.94
CA GLN A 85 -24.89 -6.39 29.34
C GLN A 85 -26.21 -5.69 29.70
N LEU A 86 -26.74 -4.81 28.83
CA LEU A 86 -28.01 -4.13 29.06
C LEU A 86 -29.21 -5.09 28.99
N ILE A 87 -29.18 -6.07 28.08
CA ILE A 87 -30.20 -7.11 27.98
C ILE A 87 -30.16 -8.02 29.23
N SER A 88 -28.97 -8.35 29.74
CA SER A 88 -28.82 -9.16 30.94
C SER A 88 -29.15 -8.41 32.23
N SER A 89 -28.99 -7.09 32.27
CA SER A 89 -29.29 -6.27 33.46
C SER A 89 -30.79 -5.93 33.60
N GLY A 90 -31.57 -6.07 32.53
CA GLY A 90 -33.01 -5.77 32.51
C GLY A 90 -33.94 -6.97 32.75
N ARG A 91 -33.40 -8.14 33.06
CA ARG A 91 -34.13 -9.39 33.31
C ARG A 91 -33.91 -9.86 34.74
#